data_AF-A0A812JL49-F1
#
_entry.id   AF-A0A812JL49-F1
#
_cell.length_a   1.000
_cell.length_b   1.000
_cell.length_c   1.000
_cell.angle_alpha   90.00
_cell.angle_beta   90.00
_cell.angle_gamma   90.00
#
_symmetry.space_group_name_H-M   'P 1'
#
loop_
_entity.id
_entity.type
_entity.pdbx_description
1 polymer ?
#
loop_
_entity_poly.entity_id
_entity_poly.type
_entity_poly.pdbx_seq_one_letter_code
_entity_poly.pdbx_strand_id
1 'polypeptide(L)'
;MSNSTTPLLGKAKVRAEAEARKHERAWFDLGYRGGGESEGRRYSEKECYVKALELDPSNATAWLYLGFRGRGGRVKRQDYSKKDCYLKALELDPSNASAWFGLGVVGGGRVGGQDYSEKACYLKALELDPSYASAWFGLGVVGGGRVGGQDYSEKACYLKALELDPSYASAWFGLGVVGGGRVGGQDYSEKACYLKALELDPSYASAWYNLGVEGGGRVGGRFYSKDECYAKYRELQK
;
A
#
# COMPACT_ATOMS: atom_id res chain seq x y z
N MET A 1 10.74 60.84 -13.91
CA MET A 1 11.66 59.70 -13.71
C MET A 1 10.83 58.51 -13.22
N SER A 2 10.32 57.69 -14.15
CA SER A 2 9.62 56.44 -13.82
C SER A 2 10.65 55.32 -13.70
N ASN A 3 10.97 54.92 -12.47
CA ASN A 3 11.85 53.79 -12.21
C ASN A 3 11.13 52.48 -12.58
N SER A 4 11.61 51.84 -13.63
CA SER A 4 11.21 50.51 -14.12
C SER A 4 12.02 49.42 -13.40
N THR A 5 11.82 49.28 -12.08
CA THR A 5 12.50 48.26 -11.26
C THR A 5 11.81 46.88 -11.26
N THR A 6 10.69 46.74 -11.95
CA THR A 6 9.81 45.56 -11.94
C THR A 6 10.35 44.28 -12.63
N PRO A 7 11.22 44.31 -13.67
CA PRO A 7 11.59 43.08 -14.40
C PRO A 7 12.59 42.16 -13.67
N LEU A 8 13.47 42.72 -12.82
CA LEU A 8 14.55 41.98 -12.17
C LEU A 8 14.06 41.14 -10.97
N LEU A 9 13.05 41.63 -10.25
CA LEU A 9 12.44 40.93 -9.11
C LEU A 9 11.74 39.64 -9.54
N GLY A 10 11.10 39.64 -10.71
CA GLY A 10 10.44 38.47 -11.30
C GLY A 10 11.44 37.36 -11.68
N LYS A 11 12.58 37.72 -12.27
CA LYS A 11 13.61 36.74 -12.67
C LYS A 11 14.29 36.08 -11.47
N ALA A 12 14.56 36.84 -10.41
CA ALA A 12 15.16 36.31 -9.18
C ALA A 12 14.19 35.33 -8.46
N LYS A 13 12.90 35.67 -8.40
CA LYS A 13 11.87 34.80 -7.83
C LYS A 13 11.74 33.48 -8.60
N VAL A 14 11.65 33.55 -9.93
CA VAL A 14 11.58 32.36 -10.81
C VAL A 14 12.80 31.46 -10.65
N ARG A 15 13.99 32.04 -10.52
CA ARG A 15 15.23 31.28 -10.30
C ARG A 15 15.24 30.58 -8.94
N ALA A 16 14.83 31.28 -7.89
CA ALA A 16 14.74 30.71 -6.54
C ALA A 16 13.71 29.56 -6.46
N GLU A 17 12.56 29.71 -7.12
CA GLU A 17 11.54 28.65 -7.23
C GLU A 17 12.08 27.43 -7.99
N ALA A 18 12.82 27.64 -9.09
CA ALA A 18 13.46 26.56 -9.84
C ALA A 18 14.53 25.82 -9.03
N GLU A 19 15.32 26.53 -8.22
CA GLU A 19 16.31 25.94 -7.32
C GLU A 19 15.64 25.17 -6.16
N ALA A 20 14.59 25.72 -5.54
CA ALA A 20 13.82 25.03 -4.51
C ALA A 20 13.20 23.72 -5.03
N ARG A 21 12.65 23.74 -6.25
CA ARG A 21 12.08 22.55 -6.91
C ARG A 21 13.12 21.48 -7.22
N LYS A 22 14.34 21.87 -7.60
CA LYS A 22 15.44 20.91 -7.79
C LYS A 22 15.84 20.25 -6.48
N HIS A 23 15.94 21.02 -5.40
CA HIS A 23 16.27 20.49 -4.07
C HIS A 23 15.16 19.57 -3.54
N GLU A 24 13.91 19.95 -3.73
CA GLU A 24 12.76 19.13 -3.37
C GLU A 24 12.81 17.77 -4.07
N ARG A 25 12.98 17.78 -5.40
CA ARG A 25 13.07 16.55 -6.18
C ARG A 25 14.24 15.67 -5.74
N ALA A 26 15.38 16.26 -5.39
CA ALA A 26 16.51 15.51 -4.87
C ALA A 26 16.17 14.80 -3.54
N TRP A 27 15.43 15.46 -2.64
CA TRP A 27 14.93 14.83 -1.41
C TRP A 27 13.92 13.72 -1.70
N PHE A 28 13.00 13.95 -2.62
CA PHE A 28 12.05 12.92 -3.04
C PHE A 28 12.76 11.69 -3.62
N ASP A 29 13.68 11.88 -4.56
CA ASP A 29 14.45 10.80 -5.21
C ASP A 29 15.36 10.07 -4.22
N LEU A 30 15.88 10.77 -3.20
CA LEU A 30 16.62 10.13 -2.10
C LEU A 30 15.70 9.25 -1.26
N GLY A 31 14.52 9.75 -0.90
CA GLY A 31 13.51 8.97 -0.17
C GLY A 31 13.07 7.74 -0.95
N TYR A 32 12.81 7.90 -2.25
CA TYR A 32 12.41 6.82 -3.15
C TYR A 32 13.44 5.69 -3.25
N ARG A 33 14.74 6.00 -3.08
CA ARG A 33 15.82 5.02 -3.11
C ARG A 33 16.11 4.32 -1.77
N GLY A 34 15.33 4.58 -0.73
CA GLY A 34 15.60 4.00 0.60
C GLY A 34 16.18 4.99 1.62
N GLY A 35 16.22 6.29 1.28
CA GLY A 35 16.95 7.30 2.04
C GLY A 35 18.42 7.37 1.63
N GLY A 36 19.25 7.98 2.47
CA GLY A 36 20.69 8.09 2.22
C GLY A 36 21.36 9.23 2.97
N GLU A 37 22.56 9.59 2.54
CA GLU A 37 23.35 10.65 3.17
C GLU A 37 23.24 11.97 2.41
N SER A 38 23.08 13.05 3.15
CA SER A 38 23.11 14.43 2.65
C SER A 38 23.69 15.34 3.72
N GLU A 39 24.55 16.28 3.36
CA GLU A 39 25.18 17.23 4.30
C GLU A 39 25.86 16.55 5.52
N GLY A 40 26.43 15.36 5.32
CA GLY A 40 27.11 14.61 6.38
C GLY A 40 26.17 13.98 7.42
N ARG A 41 24.87 13.92 7.16
CA ARG A 41 23.87 13.22 7.98
C ARG A 41 23.13 12.16 7.18
N ARG A 42 22.80 11.05 7.84
CA ARG A 42 21.98 9.99 7.25
C ARG A 42 20.49 10.27 7.50
N TYR A 43 19.70 10.13 6.45
CA TYR A 43 18.26 10.33 6.44
C TYR A 43 17.56 9.03 6.06
N SER A 44 16.51 8.70 6.79
CA SER A 44 15.54 7.66 6.43
C SER A 44 14.67 8.10 5.24
N GLU A 45 14.00 7.15 4.59
CA GLU A 45 13.01 7.41 3.54
C GLU A 45 11.98 8.45 3.99
N LYS A 46 11.44 8.25 5.19
CA LYS A 46 10.42 9.11 5.79
C LYS A 46 10.91 10.54 5.96
N GLU A 47 12.11 10.74 6.49
CA GLU A 47 12.69 12.07 6.67
C GLU A 47 12.95 12.77 5.34
N CYS A 48 13.33 12.02 4.31
CA CYS A 48 13.49 12.54 2.97
C CYS A 48 12.16 13.05 2.40
N TYR A 49 11.07 12.29 2.53
CA TYR A 49 9.74 12.76 2.10
C TYR A 49 9.24 13.96 2.89
N VAL A 50 9.49 14.00 4.21
CA VAL A 50 9.18 15.20 5.03
C VAL A 50 9.92 16.43 4.51
N LYS A 51 11.22 16.31 4.23
CA LYS A 51 12.01 17.42 3.67
C LYS A 51 11.53 17.84 2.28
N ALA A 52 11.17 16.90 1.42
CA ALA A 52 10.56 17.20 0.14
C ALA A 52 9.28 18.03 0.33
N LEU A 53 8.40 17.63 1.25
CA LEU A 53 7.14 18.31 1.55
C LEU A 53 7.30 19.65 2.29
N GLU A 54 8.39 19.84 3.05
CA GLU A 54 8.75 21.14 3.63
C GLU A 54 9.07 22.17 2.53
N LEU A 55 9.70 21.71 1.44
CA LEU A 55 10.03 22.53 0.27
C LEU A 55 8.82 22.71 -0.66
N ASP A 56 8.13 21.63 -1.00
CA ASP A 56 6.93 21.62 -1.85
C ASP A 56 5.80 20.74 -1.27
N PRO A 57 4.84 21.32 -0.55
CA PRO A 57 3.67 20.60 -0.07
C PRO A 57 2.70 20.13 -1.17
N SER A 58 2.90 20.54 -2.43
CA SER A 58 2.04 20.15 -3.56
C SER A 58 2.47 18.82 -4.22
N ASN A 59 3.54 18.19 -3.73
CA ASN A 59 3.95 16.87 -4.20
C ASN A 59 3.03 15.76 -3.65
N ALA A 60 2.01 15.40 -4.43
CA ALA A 60 1.06 14.32 -4.11
C ALA A 60 1.75 12.98 -3.84
N THR A 61 2.80 12.67 -4.60
CA THR A 61 3.55 11.42 -4.50
C THR A 61 4.35 11.35 -3.20
N ALA A 62 4.96 12.45 -2.76
CA ALA A 62 5.64 12.51 -1.47
C ALA A 62 4.67 12.30 -0.30
N TRP A 63 3.45 12.87 -0.36
CA TRP A 63 2.39 12.59 0.62
C TRP A 63 1.99 11.11 0.63
N LEU A 64 1.80 10.51 -0.54
CA LEU A 64 1.48 9.08 -0.68
C LEU A 64 2.54 8.21 0.01
N TYR A 65 3.81 8.41 -0.32
CA TYR A 65 4.90 7.60 0.26
C TYR A 65 5.12 7.90 1.74
N LEU A 66 4.93 9.14 2.20
CA LEU A 66 4.93 9.45 3.63
C LEU A 66 3.85 8.66 4.39
N GLY A 67 2.66 8.51 3.80
CA GLY A 67 1.59 7.66 4.32
C GLY A 67 1.96 6.18 4.35
N PHE A 68 2.62 5.67 3.31
CA PHE A 68 3.11 4.28 3.31
C PHE A 68 4.21 4.03 4.35
N ARG A 69 5.01 5.04 4.71
CA ARG A 69 6.11 4.92 5.67
C ARG A 69 5.71 5.28 7.10
N GLY A 70 4.98 4.37 7.74
CA GLY A 70 4.72 4.36 9.18
C GLY A 70 3.44 5.10 9.59
N ARG A 71 3.53 5.95 10.63
CA ARG A 71 2.37 6.63 11.25
C ARG A 71 2.03 8.00 10.64
N GLY A 72 2.55 8.32 9.45
CA GLY A 72 2.56 9.68 8.89
C GLY A 72 3.77 10.49 9.40
N GLY A 73 3.74 11.82 9.35
CA GLY A 73 4.91 12.66 9.67
C GLY A 73 4.57 14.11 10.00
N ARG A 74 5.58 14.86 10.47
CA ARG A 74 5.45 16.28 10.79
C ARG A 74 5.98 17.12 9.63
N VAL A 75 5.12 17.88 8.98
CA VAL A 75 5.45 18.74 7.83
C VAL A 75 5.06 20.18 8.18
N LYS A 76 5.98 21.14 8.01
CA LYS A 76 5.74 22.57 8.33
C LYS A 76 5.12 22.79 9.72
N ARG A 77 5.67 22.07 10.71
CA ARG A 77 5.26 22.07 12.12
C ARG A 77 3.87 21.48 12.43
N GLN A 78 3.14 20.98 11.44
CA GLN A 78 1.87 20.26 11.62
C GLN A 78 2.08 18.75 11.55
N ASP A 79 1.39 18.00 12.41
CA ASP A 79 1.44 16.54 12.42
C ASP A 79 0.35 15.97 11.51
N TYR A 80 0.75 15.04 10.64
CA TYR A 80 -0.14 14.34 9.72
C TYR A 80 -0.12 12.86 10.08
N SER A 81 -1.29 12.28 10.29
CA SER A 81 -1.44 10.83 10.37
C SER A 81 -1.25 10.18 9.00
N LYS A 82 -1.14 8.85 8.97
CA LYS A 82 -1.15 8.07 7.73
C LYS A 82 -2.38 8.40 6.86
N LYS A 83 -3.56 8.52 7.47
CA LYS A 83 -4.80 8.88 6.78
C LYS A 83 -4.74 10.29 6.20
N ASP A 84 -4.24 11.26 6.96
CA ASP A 84 -4.12 12.64 6.49
C ASP A 84 -3.18 12.74 5.28
N CYS A 85 -2.10 11.94 5.26
CA CYS A 85 -1.18 11.87 4.13
C CYS A 85 -1.89 11.38 2.85
N TYR A 86 -2.71 10.34 2.92
CA TYR A 86 -3.49 9.87 1.76
C TYR A 86 -4.55 10.87 1.31
N LEU A 87 -5.22 11.52 2.26
CA LEU A 87 -6.18 12.58 1.94
C LEU A 87 -5.50 13.77 1.25
N LYS A 88 -4.30 14.16 1.68
CA LYS A 88 -3.49 15.18 1.00
C LYS A 88 -3.04 14.74 -0.39
N ALA A 89 -2.61 13.49 -0.55
CA ALA A 89 -2.29 12.95 -1.88
C ALA A 89 -3.51 13.02 -2.81
N LEU A 90 -4.72 12.67 -2.33
CA LEU A 90 -5.95 12.69 -3.11
C LEU A 90 -6.53 14.10 -3.34
N GLU A 91 -6.26 15.05 -2.44
CA GLU A 91 -6.60 16.47 -2.65
C GLU A 91 -5.80 17.05 -3.83
N LEU A 92 -4.54 16.62 -3.98
CA LEU A 92 -3.62 17.07 -5.03
C LEU A 92 -3.76 16.27 -6.34
N ASP A 93 -4.01 14.96 -6.23
CA ASP A 93 -4.20 14.04 -7.34
C ASP A 93 -5.31 13.03 -7.03
N PRO A 94 -6.57 13.35 -7.37
CA PRO A 94 -7.71 12.45 -7.18
C PRO A 94 -7.65 11.17 -8.02
N SER A 95 -6.77 11.11 -9.04
CA SER A 95 -6.60 9.96 -9.92
C SER A 95 -5.55 8.95 -9.44
N ASN A 96 -5.02 9.16 -8.23
CA ASN A 96 -4.00 8.28 -7.66
C ASN A 96 -4.59 6.99 -7.06
N ALA A 97 -4.52 5.89 -7.82
CA ALA A 97 -5.03 4.58 -7.37
C ALA A 97 -4.37 4.09 -6.06
N SER A 98 -3.07 4.34 -5.87
CA SER A 98 -2.33 3.96 -4.66
C SER A 98 -2.78 4.73 -3.42
N ALA A 99 -3.13 6.00 -3.56
CA ALA A 99 -3.67 6.79 -2.46
C ALA A 99 -5.09 6.34 -2.09
N TRP A 100 -5.93 5.99 -3.07
CA TRP A 100 -7.24 5.38 -2.83
C TRP A 100 -7.11 4.04 -2.11
N PHE A 101 -6.22 3.15 -2.57
CA PHE A 101 -5.94 1.89 -1.88
C PHE A 101 -5.47 2.13 -0.44
N GLY A 102 -4.50 3.03 -0.24
CA GLY A 102 -4.00 3.41 1.07
C GLY A 102 -5.09 3.95 2.00
N LEU A 103 -6.00 4.78 1.47
CA LEU A 103 -7.16 5.29 2.20
C LEU A 103 -8.11 4.16 2.60
N GLY A 104 -8.34 3.18 1.72
CA GLY A 104 -9.11 1.97 2.01
C GLY A 104 -8.52 1.19 3.18
N VAL A 105 -7.21 0.93 3.16
CA VAL A 105 -6.48 0.22 4.24
C VAL A 105 -6.61 0.90 5.61
N VAL A 106 -6.85 2.21 5.66
CA VAL A 106 -7.08 2.95 6.92
C VAL A 106 -8.56 3.22 7.23
N GLY A 107 -9.47 2.49 6.58
CA GLY A 107 -10.91 2.51 6.86
C GLY A 107 -11.73 3.53 6.05
N GLY A 108 -11.14 4.15 5.03
CA GLY A 108 -11.81 5.16 4.20
C GLY A 108 -11.68 6.61 4.71
N GLY A 109 -12.41 7.53 4.12
CA GLY A 109 -12.36 8.95 4.45
C GLY A 109 -13.17 9.85 3.52
N ARG A 110 -13.09 11.17 3.75
CA ARG A 110 -13.82 12.17 2.98
C ARG A 110 -12.91 12.80 1.92
N VAL A 111 -13.27 12.67 0.65
CA VAL A 111 -12.51 13.18 -0.50
C VAL A 111 -13.46 13.96 -1.40
N GLY A 112 -13.10 15.18 -1.81
CA GLY A 112 -13.95 16.00 -2.67
C GLY A 112 -15.35 16.29 -2.09
N GLY A 113 -15.47 16.29 -0.75
CA GLY A 113 -16.75 16.49 -0.06
C GLY A 113 -17.64 15.25 0.07
N GLN A 114 -17.26 14.10 -0.51
CA GLN A 114 -17.98 12.83 -0.42
C GLN A 114 -17.28 11.86 0.54
N ASP A 115 -18.07 11.09 1.29
CA ASP A 115 -17.56 10.06 2.20
C ASP A 115 -17.37 8.73 1.46
N TYR A 116 -16.18 8.15 1.59
CA TYR A 116 -15.83 6.85 1.02
C TYR A 116 -15.55 5.88 2.15
N SER A 117 -16.26 4.75 2.16
CA SER A 117 -15.92 3.60 3.00
C SER A 117 -14.63 2.92 2.50
N GLU A 118 -14.08 2.01 3.29
CA GLU A 118 -12.98 1.14 2.87
C GLU A 118 -13.24 0.47 1.51
N LYS A 119 -14.41 -0.18 1.36
CA LYS A 119 -14.83 -0.82 0.12
C LYS A 119 -14.91 0.16 -1.05
N ALA A 120 -15.50 1.35 -0.83
CA ALA A 120 -15.59 2.36 -1.88
C ALA A 120 -14.21 2.85 -2.34
N CYS A 121 -13.24 2.94 -1.42
CA CYS A 121 -11.86 3.29 -1.75
C CYS A 121 -11.17 2.21 -2.60
N TYR A 122 -11.32 0.92 -2.27
CA TYR A 122 -10.79 -0.17 -3.11
C TYR A 122 -11.42 -0.18 -4.50
N LEU A 123 -12.74 0.05 -4.60
CA LEU A 123 -13.42 0.16 -5.89
C LEU A 123 -12.89 1.34 -6.72
N LYS A 124 -12.62 2.50 -6.09
CA LYS A 124 -11.99 3.63 -6.81
C LYS A 124 -10.56 3.34 -7.23
N ALA A 125 -9.77 2.66 -6.40
CA ALA A 125 -8.44 2.21 -6.82
C ALA A 125 -8.51 1.30 -8.06
N LEU A 126 -9.48 0.37 -8.11
CA LEU A 126 -9.67 -0.56 -9.22
C LEU A 126 -10.30 0.06 -10.46
N GLU A 127 -11.10 1.13 -10.31
CA GLU A 127 -11.60 1.93 -11.43
C GLU A 127 -10.45 2.66 -12.15
N LEU A 128 -9.48 3.14 -11.39
CA LEU A 128 -8.30 3.85 -11.90
C LEU A 128 -7.23 2.88 -12.40
N ASP A 129 -7.02 1.76 -11.71
CA ASP A 129 -6.07 0.71 -12.07
C ASP A 129 -6.67 -0.69 -11.80
N PRO A 130 -7.27 -1.32 -12.82
CA PRO A 130 -7.81 -2.68 -12.72
C PRO A 130 -6.74 -3.76 -12.48
N SER A 131 -5.45 -3.46 -12.66
CA SER A 131 -4.34 -4.39 -12.47
C SER A 131 -3.75 -4.36 -11.04
N TYR A 132 -4.36 -3.59 -10.14
CA TYR A 132 -3.87 -3.43 -8.78
C TYR A 132 -4.22 -4.63 -7.89
N ALA A 133 -3.32 -5.62 -7.83
CA ALA A 133 -3.51 -6.86 -7.07
C ALA A 133 -3.90 -6.64 -5.59
N SER A 134 -3.28 -5.70 -4.90
CA SER A 134 -3.59 -5.40 -3.48
C SER A 134 -4.99 -4.81 -3.28
N ALA A 135 -5.50 -4.03 -4.23
CA ALA A 135 -6.87 -3.52 -4.18
C ALA A 135 -7.89 -4.63 -4.43
N TRP A 136 -7.59 -5.60 -5.31
CA TRP A 136 -8.41 -6.82 -5.45
C TRP A 136 -8.43 -7.64 -4.17
N PHE A 137 -7.27 -7.86 -3.54
CA PHE A 137 -7.20 -8.54 -2.25
C PHE A 137 -8.03 -7.80 -1.18
N GLY A 138 -7.85 -6.48 -1.05
CA GLY A 138 -8.62 -5.66 -0.11
C GLY A 138 -10.12 -5.71 -0.37
N LEU A 139 -10.55 -5.69 -1.64
CA LEU A 139 -11.96 -5.84 -2.02
C LEU A 139 -12.50 -7.22 -1.61
N GLY A 140 -11.69 -8.28 -1.73
CA GLY A 140 -12.02 -9.62 -1.26
C GLY A 140 -12.26 -9.65 0.25
N VAL A 141 -11.35 -9.06 1.04
CA VAL A 141 -11.45 -8.97 2.50
C VAL A 141 -12.74 -8.29 2.97
N VAL A 142 -13.28 -7.34 2.19
CA VAL A 142 -14.56 -6.66 2.48
C VAL A 142 -15.78 -7.28 1.77
N GLY A 143 -15.66 -8.52 1.30
CA GLY A 143 -16.77 -9.33 0.77
C GLY A 143 -17.02 -9.21 -0.74
N GLY A 144 -16.11 -8.62 -1.49
CA GLY A 144 -16.24 -8.45 -2.95
C GLY A 144 -16.96 -7.15 -3.36
N GLY A 145 -17.28 -7.02 -4.65
CA GLY A 145 -17.94 -5.83 -5.20
C GLY A 145 -18.03 -5.81 -6.72
N ARG A 146 -18.59 -4.74 -7.27
CA ARG A 146 -18.78 -4.57 -8.72
C ARG A 146 -17.65 -3.74 -9.32
N VAL A 147 -16.90 -4.33 -10.25
CA VAL A 147 -15.76 -3.70 -10.92
C VAL A 147 -15.93 -3.88 -12.43
N GLY A 148 -15.81 -2.80 -13.21
CA GLY A 148 -15.96 -2.87 -14.68
C GLY A 148 -17.32 -3.41 -15.13
N GLY A 149 -18.38 -3.23 -14.33
CA GLY A 149 -19.73 -3.72 -14.63
C GLY A 149 -19.98 -5.19 -14.27
N GLN A 150 -18.98 -5.93 -13.79
CA GLN A 150 -19.09 -7.34 -13.36
C GLN A 150 -19.06 -7.44 -11.83
N ASP A 151 -19.86 -8.35 -11.28
CA ASP A 151 -19.88 -8.63 -9.85
C ASP A 151 -18.81 -9.68 -9.49
N TYR A 152 -17.97 -9.34 -8.51
CA TYR A 152 -16.94 -10.21 -7.97
C TYR A 152 -17.30 -10.57 -6.53
N SER A 153 -17.39 -11.86 -6.24
CA SER A 153 -17.43 -12.36 -4.86
C SER A 153 -16.07 -12.21 -4.18
N GLU A 154 -16.01 -12.38 -2.86
CA GLU A 154 -14.75 -12.46 -2.11
C GLU A 154 -13.74 -13.42 -2.78
N LYS A 155 -14.17 -14.64 -3.10
CA LYS A 155 -13.34 -15.65 -3.77
C LYS A 155 -12.85 -15.18 -5.15
N ALA A 156 -13.72 -14.58 -5.94
CA ALA A 156 -13.36 -14.07 -7.27
C ALA A 156 -12.32 -12.95 -7.17
N CYS A 157 -12.41 -12.09 -6.15
CA CYS A 157 -11.42 -11.06 -5.87
C CYS A 157 -10.04 -11.65 -5.50
N TYR A 158 -9.98 -12.67 -4.63
CA TYR A 158 -8.71 -13.33 -4.31
C TYR A 158 -8.09 -14.03 -5.53
N LEU A 159 -8.91 -14.68 -6.36
CA LEU A 159 -8.44 -15.27 -7.61
C LEU A 159 -7.88 -14.20 -8.57
N LYS A 160 -8.52 -13.03 -8.66
CA LYS A 160 -8.03 -11.93 -9.49
C LYS A 160 -6.72 -11.34 -8.97
N ALA A 161 -6.58 -11.22 -7.65
CA ALA A 161 -5.32 -10.81 -7.03
C ALA A 161 -4.19 -11.80 -7.36
N LEU A 162 -4.47 -13.12 -7.33
CA LEU A 162 -3.50 -14.17 -7.65
C LEU A 162 -3.21 -14.33 -9.15
N GLU A 163 -4.14 -13.96 -10.02
CA GLU A 163 -3.90 -13.85 -11.47
C GLU A 163 -2.88 -12.75 -11.77
N LEU A 164 -2.98 -11.62 -11.07
CA LEU A 164 -2.11 -10.47 -11.22
C LEU A 164 -0.76 -10.65 -10.51
N ASP A 165 -0.78 -11.25 -9.32
CA ASP A 165 0.40 -11.56 -8.51
C ASP A 165 0.27 -12.94 -7.84
N PRO A 166 0.83 -14.00 -8.48
CA PRO A 166 0.85 -15.35 -7.92
C PRO A 166 1.68 -15.49 -6.63
N SER A 167 2.52 -14.49 -6.28
CA SER A 167 3.36 -14.49 -5.09
C SER A 167 2.69 -13.84 -3.87
N TYR A 168 1.42 -13.44 -4.00
CA TYR A 168 0.70 -12.76 -2.93
C TYR A 168 0.21 -13.74 -1.84
N ALA A 169 1.05 -13.96 -0.82
CA ALA A 169 0.79 -14.89 0.28
C ALA A 169 -0.58 -14.68 0.97
N SER A 170 -0.97 -13.43 1.25
CA SER A 170 -2.27 -13.12 1.86
C SER A 170 -3.47 -13.53 0.99
N ALA A 171 -3.36 -13.40 -0.33
CA ALA A 171 -4.43 -13.80 -1.25
C ALA A 171 -4.54 -15.33 -1.33
N TRP A 172 -3.42 -16.06 -1.27
CA TRP A 172 -3.45 -17.52 -1.10
C TRP A 172 -4.13 -17.93 0.21
N PHE A 173 -3.79 -17.28 1.32
CA PHE A 173 -4.46 -17.53 2.60
C PHE A 173 -5.96 -17.25 2.51
N GLY A 174 -6.36 -16.09 1.97
CA GLY A 174 -7.77 -15.73 1.77
C GLY A 174 -8.51 -16.73 0.89
N LEU A 175 -7.90 -17.18 -0.21
CA LEU A 175 -8.46 -18.23 -1.07
C LEU A 175 -8.67 -19.55 -0.31
N GLY A 176 -7.73 -19.91 0.57
CA GLY A 176 -7.86 -21.08 1.43
C GLY A 176 -9.05 -20.98 2.38
N VAL A 177 -9.23 -19.82 3.02
CA VAL A 177 -10.35 -19.55 3.94
C VAL A 177 -11.72 -19.68 3.24
N VAL A 178 -11.80 -19.41 1.94
CA VAL A 178 -13.04 -19.49 1.15
C VAL A 178 -13.17 -20.77 0.31
N GLY A 179 -12.48 -21.85 0.70
CA GLY A 179 -12.68 -23.18 0.10
C GLY A 179 -11.70 -23.56 -1.02
N GLY A 180 -10.62 -22.81 -1.20
CA GLY A 180 -9.66 -23.04 -2.30
C GLY A 180 -10.16 -22.55 -3.66
N GLY A 181 -9.49 -22.93 -4.75
CA GLY A 181 -9.86 -22.53 -6.11
C GLY A 181 -8.83 -22.88 -7.17
N ARG A 182 -9.09 -22.49 -8.42
CA ARG A 182 -8.21 -22.76 -9.55
C ARG A 182 -7.34 -21.55 -9.87
N VAL A 183 -6.02 -21.73 -9.79
CA VAL A 183 -5.02 -20.66 -10.04
C VAL A 183 -3.97 -21.22 -11.00
N GLY A 184 -3.65 -20.48 -12.06
CA GLY A 184 -2.66 -20.92 -13.05
C GLY A 184 -3.00 -22.27 -13.71
N GLY A 185 -4.28 -22.60 -13.82
CA GLY A 185 -4.75 -23.86 -14.40
C GLY A 185 -4.72 -25.07 -13.46
N GLN A 186 -4.24 -24.92 -12.23
CA GLN A 186 -4.20 -25.98 -11.21
C GLN A 186 -5.25 -25.74 -10.12
N ASP A 187 -5.87 -26.82 -9.64
CA ASP A 187 -6.84 -26.76 -8.54
C ASP A 187 -6.12 -26.85 -7.19
N TYR A 188 -6.41 -25.90 -6.31
CA TYR A 188 -5.90 -25.82 -4.96
C TYR A 188 -7.05 -26.03 -3.97
N SER A 189 -6.91 -27.02 -3.08
CA SER A 189 -7.76 -27.16 -1.91
C SER A 189 -7.42 -26.07 -0.87
N GLU A 190 -8.27 -25.94 0.16
CA GLU A 190 -8.03 -25.06 1.32
C GLU A 190 -6.62 -25.24 1.90
N LYS A 191 -6.29 -26.50 2.20
CA LYS A 191 -4.98 -26.91 2.70
C LYS A 191 -3.84 -26.55 1.74
N ALA A 192 -4.02 -26.79 0.43
CA ALA A 192 -2.99 -26.47 -0.55
C ALA A 192 -2.73 -24.96 -0.63
N CYS A 193 -3.78 -24.15 -0.52
CA CYS A 193 -3.68 -22.69 -0.42
C CYS A 193 -2.91 -22.24 0.83
N TYR A 194 -3.19 -22.81 2.01
CA TYR A 194 -2.43 -22.49 3.23
C TYR A 194 -0.96 -22.86 3.11
N LEU A 195 -0.64 -24.00 2.49
CA LEU A 195 0.74 -24.40 2.21
C LEU A 195 1.44 -23.43 1.26
N LYS A 196 0.76 -22.94 0.22
CA LYS A 196 1.30 -21.92 -0.70
C LYS A 196 1.55 -20.59 0.01
N ALA A 197 0.62 -20.15 0.85
CA ALA A 197 0.83 -18.96 1.68
C ALA A 197 2.08 -19.09 2.56
N LEU A 198 2.30 -20.26 3.18
CA LEU A 198 3.47 -20.52 4.04
C LEU A 198 4.78 -20.76 3.28
N GLU A 199 4.71 -21.21 2.03
CA GLU A 199 5.88 -21.28 1.14
C GLU A 199 6.38 -19.88 0.78
N LEU A 200 5.46 -18.95 0.53
CA LEU A 200 5.74 -17.55 0.20
C LEU A 200 6.11 -16.73 1.44
N ASP A 201 5.42 -16.96 2.55
CA ASP A 201 5.65 -16.29 3.84
C ASP A 201 5.53 -17.29 5.00
N PRO A 202 6.66 -17.86 5.46
CA PRO A 202 6.68 -18.76 6.61
C PRO A 202 6.28 -18.08 7.93
N SER A 203 6.21 -16.75 8.00
CA SER A 203 5.81 -15.99 9.18
C SER A 203 4.29 -15.74 9.27
N TYR A 204 3.52 -16.21 8.29
CA TYR A 204 2.07 -16.03 8.23
C TYR A 204 1.35 -16.86 9.31
N ALA A 205 1.26 -16.32 10.52
CA ALA A 205 0.74 -17.02 11.70
C ALA A 205 -0.64 -17.66 11.45
N SER A 206 -1.59 -16.93 10.88
CA SER A 206 -2.95 -17.46 10.62
C SER A 206 -2.96 -18.65 9.67
N ALA A 207 -2.01 -18.74 8.74
CA ALA A 207 -1.90 -19.90 7.84
C ALA A 207 -1.40 -21.13 8.59
N TRP A 208 -0.49 -20.98 9.57
CA TRP A 208 -0.10 -22.07 10.47
C TRP A 208 -1.27 -22.58 11.30
N TYR A 209 -2.10 -21.69 11.85
CA TYR A 209 -3.28 -22.10 12.60
C TYR A 209 -4.24 -22.94 11.73
N ASN A 210 -4.58 -22.44 10.54
CA ASN A 210 -5.50 -23.15 9.64
C ASN A 210 -4.89 -24.44 9.09
N LEU A 211 -3.59 -24.49 8.84
CA LEU A 211 -2.92 -25.75 8.50
C LEU A 211 -3.01 -26.77 9.63
N GLY A 212 -2.94 -26.34 10.90
CA GLY A 212 -3.16 -27.22 12.05
C GLY A 212 -4.59 -27.76 12.14
N VAL A 213 -5.59 -26.92 11.82
CA VAL A 213 -6.99 -27.36 11.67
C VAL A 213 -7.10 -28.45 10.59
N GLU A 214 -6.40 -28.29 9.48
CA GLU A 214 -6.28 -29.25 8.37
C GLU A 214 -5.35 -30.46 8.66
N GLY A 215 -4.95 -30.66 9.92
CA GLY A 215 -4.15 -31.81 10.37
C GLY A 215 -2.64 -31.69 10.15
N GLY A 216 -2.12 -30.53 9.77
CA GLY A 216 -0.70 -30.29 9.51
C GLY A 216 -0.30 -30.48 8.04
N GLY A 217 0.97 -30.30 7.70
CA GLY A 217 1.43 -30.41 6.31
C GLY A 217 2.92 -30.13 6.12
N ARG A 218 3.39 -30.22 4.88
CA ARG A 218 4.82 -30.06 4.55
C ARG A 218 5.12 -28.64 4.11
N VAL A 219 5.90 -27.92 4.91
CA VAL A 219 6.33 -26.53 4.65
C VAL A 219 7.86 -26.49 4.63
N GLY A 220 8.46 -25.95 3.57
CA GLY A 220 9.92 -25.86 3.44
C GLY A 220 10.64 -27.22 3.52
N GLY A 221 9.99 -28.30 3.05
CA GLY A 221 10.55 -29.65 3.08
C GLY A 221 10.45 -30.40 4.42
N ARG A 222 9.99 -29.75 5.49
CA ARG A 222 9.70 -30.39 6.78
C ARG A 222 8.20 -30.64 6.93
N PHE A 223 7.83 -31.81 7.42
CA PHE A 223 6.45 -32.07 7.83
C PHE A 223 6.20 -31.48 9.22
N TYR A 224 5.08 -30.78 9.36
CA TYR A 224 4.57 -30.24 10.61
C TYR A 224 3.27 -30.96 10.96
N SER A 225 3.20 -31.56 12.14
CA SER A 225 1.96 -32.09 12.70
C SER A 225 1.01 -30.94 13.09
N LYS A 226 -0.25 -31.28 13.35
CA LYS A 226 -1.24 -30.35 13.92
C LYS A 226 -0.70 -29.57 15.12
N ASP A 227 -0.08 -30.25 16.07
CA ASP A 227 0.41 -29.62 17.30
C ASP A 227 1.62 -28.71 17.04
N GLU A 228 2.50 -29.10 16.11
CA GLU A 228 3.62 -28.27 15.68
C GLU A 228 3.15 -27.01 14.94
N CYS A 229 2.11 -27.12 14.10
CA CYS A 229 1.48 -25.98 13.45
C CYS A 229 0.92 -24.98 14.48
N TYR A 230 0.21 -25.45 15.50
CA TYR A 230 -0.28 -24.57 16.58
C TYR A 230 0.85 -24.00 17.44
N ALA A 231 1.93 -24.74 17.65
CA ALA A 231 3.12 -24.22 18.32
C ALA A 231 3.74 -23.06 17.52
N LYS A 232 3.88 -23.22 16.19
CA LYS A 232 4.35 -22.16 15.29
C LYS A 232 3.44 -20.94 15.28
N TYR A 233 2.13 -21.13 15.22
CA TYR A 233 1.17 -20.04 15.35
C TYR A 233 1.39 -19.23 16.63
N ARG A 234 1.53 -19.88 17.78
CA ARG A 234 1.78 -19.20 19.07
C ARG A 234 3.15 -18.53 19.16
N GLU A 235 4.17 -19.10 18.51
CA GLU A 235 5.52 -18.51 18.43
C GLU A 235 5.47 -17.16 17.69
N LEU A 236 4.72 -17.10 16.59
CA LEU A 236 4.62 -15.92 15.72
C LEU A 236 3.71 -14.80 16.26
N GLN A 237 3.02 -15.02 17.39
CA GLN A 237 2.19 -13.99 18.04
C GLN A 237 2.92 -13.21 19.14
N LYS A 238 4.19 -13.56 19.43
CA LYS A 238 5.03 -12.88 20.42
C LYS A 238 5.88 -11.80 19.77
#